data_AF-A0A8J5N801-F1
#
_entry.id   AF-A0A8J5N801-F1
#
_cell.length_a   1.000
_cell.length_b   1.000
_cell.length_c   1.000
_cell.angle_alpha   90.00
_cell.angle_beta   90.00
_cell.angle_gamma   90.00
#
_symmetry.space_group_name_H-M   'P 1'
#
loop_
_entity.id
_entity.type
_entity.pdbx_description
1 polymer ?
#
loop_
_entity_poly.entity_id
_entity_poly.type
_entity_poly.pdbx_seq_one_letter_code
_entity_poly.pdbx_strand_id
1 'polypeptide(L)'
;MVTEGKMNCNLVMEDLPEVLHQRLGQLNQLRKSRHFCDVVLQVGSSEIHAHRSVLSCASPYFFELFTSDDERKTAHEGKMETVSRACGEHLVAHLAPDTCLAVRAISGIASNEELVTRVDEYIQQVSDLVQVTRDALGIPRIQVSVIHRTLDEAAITGRALCILVLEWIKKQMVEEELHLDLMKEKKHMLYLNIDNSLHDCSDIQSGDLNDSDMVQDYKKMSRKLSQTNIKLRRKSTTPQPVKPRLMLYSRSISDKDDSEPDSDWKLIAYSQVSESSWVAVVTLKGSVAVMSVQQKMGSSSPTSTPISSRPASVEKVDYYTVIPHMSSPKCATGTGNFNGHLLVCGGYDRGECLRTVEDYNLDMNTWTTQPPMRQGRGRFDLTVLNGKAYAVGGCDGSKELSSVEVFEENSKKWSSVAPLPLARSNTGEATKYIMLSSTHLFFCCFAGEPEKSFQE
;
A
#
# COMPACT_ATOMS: atom_id res chain seq x y z
N MET A 1 90.73 12.28 -19.13
CA MET A 1 90.01 11.44 -18.16
C MET A 1 88.75 12.19 -17.76
N VAL A 2 87.64 11.91 -18.43
CA VAL A 2 86.31 12.41 -18.05
C VAL A 2 85.78 11.39 -17.05
N THR A 3 85.71 11.75 -15.77
CA THR A 3 85.11 10.93 -14.73
C THR A 3 83.60 11.08 -14.81
N GLU A 4 82.93 10.12 -15.43
CA GLU A 4 81.47 9.95 -15.32
C GLU A 4 81.12 9.63 -13.86
N GLY A 5 80.60 10.61 -13.13
CA GLY A 5 79.94 10.39 -11.85
C GLY A 5 78.60 9.70 -12.09
N LYS A 6 78.55 8.37 -12.02
CA LYS A 6 77.30 7.63 -11.91
C LYS A 6 76.63 8.01 -10.58
N MET A 7 75.60 8.86 -10.64
CA MET A 7 74.64 8.99 -9.54
C MET A 7 73.92 7.65 -9.37
N ASN A 8 74.22 6.94 -8.30
CA ASN A 8 73.42 5.80 -7.86
C ASN A 8 72.13 6.32 -7.23
N CYS A 9 71.11 6.54 -8.05
CA CYS A 9 69.76 6.83 -7.58
C CYS A 9 69.11 5.52 -7.14
N ASN A 10 69.25 5.16 -5.87
CA ASN A 10 68.47 4.05 -5.31
C ASN A 10 67.03 4.53 -5.08
N LEU A 11 66.07 3.79 -5.63
CA LEU A 11 64.65 4.06 -5.45
C LEU A 11 64.26 3.57 -4.05
N VAL A 12 64.18 4.50 -3.09
CA VAL A 12 63.77 4.21 -1.71
C VAL A 12 62.26 4.43 -1.60
N MET A 13 61.51 3.37 -1.30
CA MET A 13 60.10 3.49 -0.96
C MET A 13 59.98 3.83 0.52
N GLU A 14 59.77 5.11 0.81
CA GLU A 14 59.46 5.58 2.18
C GLU A 14 57.96 5.43 2.48
N ASP A 15 57.63 4.92 3.65
CA ASP A 15 56.25 4.67 4.13
C ASP A 15 55.80 5.73 5.16
N LEU A 16 56.07 7.01 4.88
CA LEU A 16 55.63 8.12 5.74
C LEU A 16 54.15 8.47 5.47
N PRO A 17 53.31 8.70 6.51
CA PRO A 17 51.87 8.98 6.35
C PRO A 17 51.54 10.16 5.43
N GLU A 18 52.32 11.24 5.49
CA GLU A 18 52.13 12.43 4.63
C GLU A 18 52.38 12.11 3.15
N VAL A 19 53.37 11.25 2.89
CA VAL A 19 53.74 10.80 1.55
C VAL A 19 52.67 9.87 0.98
N LEU A 20 51.99 9.08 1.82
CA LEU A 20 50.91 8.19 1.39
C LEU A 20 49.70 8.95 0.85
N HIS A 21 49.27 10.05 1.49
CA HIS A 21 48.14 10.85 1.01
C HIS A 21 48.45 11.50 -0.35
N GLN A 22 49.68 12.03 -0.50
CA GLN A 22 50.15 12.58 -1.77
C GLN A 22 50.19 11.53 -2.89
N ARG A 23 50.71 10.32 -2.60
CA ARG A 23 50.76 9.19 -3.56
C ARG A 23 49.37 8.73 -3.98
N LEU A 24 48.42 8.61 -3.05
CA LEU A 24 47.02 8.31 -3.38
C LEU A 24 46.40 9.38 -4.29
N GLY A 25 46.71 10.66 -4.04
CA GLY A 25 46.32 11.77 -4.91
C GLY A 25 46.83 11.61 -6.34
N GLN A 26 48.10 11.25 -6.49
CA GLN A 26 48.72 10.99 -7.81
C GLN A 26 48.11 9.77 -8.52
N LEU A 27 47.89 8.66 -7.80
CA LEU A 27 47.24 7.47 -8.37
C LEU A 27 45.82 7.80 -8.88
N ASN A 28 45.06 8.64 -8.16
CA ASN A 28 43.75 9.10 -8.62
C ASN A 28 43.85 10.02 -9.86
N GLN A 29 44.91 10.83 -10.00
CA GLN A 29 45.14 11.61 -11.22
C GLN A 29 45.47 10.71 -12.42
N LEU A 30 46.30 9.68 -12.22
CA LEU A 30 46.58 8.66 -13.25
C LEU A 30 45.29 7.94 -13.67
N ARG A 31 44.43 7.61 -12.70
CA ARG A 31 43.12 7.00 -12.97
C ARG A 31 42.23 7.92 -13.81
N LYS A 32 42.09 9.20 -13.42
CA LYS A 32 41.28 10.20 -14.15
C LYS A 32 41.78 10.43 -15.57
N SER A 33 43.09 10.33 -15.79
CA SER A 33 43.72 10.45 -17.11
C SER A 33 43.84 9.13 -17.87
N ARG A 34 43.29 8.03 -17.33
CA ARG A 34 43.32 6.66 -17.89
C ARG A 34 44.73 6.08 -18.08
N HIS A 35 45.73 6.63 -17.40
CA HIS A 35 47.09 6.10 -17.46
C HIS A 35 47.23 4.87 -16.56
N PHE A 36 47.79 3.80 -17.13
CA PHE A 36 48.05 2.52 -16.47
C PHE A 36 46.80 1.80 -15.94
N CYS A 37 45.60 2.23 -16.31
CA CYS A 37 44.37 1.52 -15.94
C CYS A 37 44.33 0.17 -16.67
N ASP A 38 44.27 -0.90 -15.90
CA ASP A 38 44.31 -2.29 -16.32
C ASP A 38 42.99 -3.02 -16.06
N VAL A 39 41.96 -2.29 -15.60
CA VAL A 39 40.59 -2.78 -15.44
C VAL A 39 39.57 -1.68 -15.75
N VAL A 40 38.42 -2.08 -16.28
CA VAL A 40 37.26 -1.22 -16.55
C VAL A 40 36.06 -1.81 -15.85
N LEU A 41 35.44 -1.05 -14.94
CA LEU A 41 34.19 -1.41 -14.30
C LEU A 41 33.03 -0.86 -15.13
N GLN A 42 32.14 -1.74 -15.58
CA GLN A 42 30.95 -1.36 -16.34
C GLN A 42 29.74 -1.31 -15.40
N VAL A 43 29.12 -0.13 -15.29
CA VAL A 43 27.90 0.09 -14.50
C VAL A 43 26.83 0.66 -15.42
N GLY A 44 25.93 -0.21 -15.90
CA GLY A 44 24.97 0.13 -16.93
C GLY A 44 25.67 0.55 -18.23
N SER A 45 25.46 1.80 -18.66
CA SER A 45 26.11 2.41 -19.83
C SER A 45 27.40 3.17 -19.51
N SER A 46 27.79 3.25 -18.23
CA SER A 46 28.97 4.00 -17.80
C SER A 46 30.19 3.09 -17.62
N GLU A 47 31.34 3.56 -18.07
CA GLU A 47 32.63 2.88 -17.93
C GLU A 47 33.53 3.62 -16.94
N ILE A 48 34.06 2.89 -15.95
CA ILE A 48 34.95 3.43 -14.92
C ILE A 48 36.30 2.73 -15.05
N HIS A 49 37.29 3.45 -15.60
CA HIS A 49 38.66 2.97 -15.65
C HIS A 49 39.31 3.03 -14.26
N ALA A 50 40.00 1.96 -13.87
CA ALA A 50 40.66 1.82 -12.58
C ALA A 50 41.94 0.97 -12.66
N HIS A 51 42.67 0.93 -11.55
CA HIS A 51 43.85 0.09 -11.36
C HIS A 51 43.47 -1.12 -10.50
N ARG A 52 43.77 -2.35 -10.96
CA ARG A 52 43.45 -3.59 -10.23
C ARG A 52 44.06 -3.60 -8.84
N SER A 53 45.33 -3.20 -8.73
CA SER A 53 46.06 -3.12 -7.46
C SER A 53 45.36 -2.21 -6.44
N VAL A 54 44.90 -1.04 -6.87
CA VAL A 54 44.19 -0.10 -5.99
C VAL A 54 42.84 -0.66 -5.53
N LEU A 55 42.08 -1.26 -6.45
CA LEU A 55 40.78 -1.86 -6.12
C LEU A 55 40.94 -3.06 -5.16
N SER A 56 41.93 -3.93 -5.41
CA SER A 56 42.22 -5.07 -4.53
C SER A 56 42.64 -4.65 -3.12
N CYS A 57 43.39 -3.55 -2.98
CA CYS A 57 43.71 -3.01 -1.66
C CYS A 57 42.50 -2.39 -0.95
N ALA A 58 41.55 -1.83 -1.71
CA ALA A 58 40.39 -1.13 -1.15
C ALA A 58 39.21 -2.08 -0.82
N SER A 59 39.13 -3.24 -1.45
CA SER A 59 38.02 -4.18 -1.25
C SER A 59 38.50 -5.63 -1.34
N PRO A 60 38.20 -6.47 -0.33
CA PRO A 60 38.47 -7.90 -0.38
C PRO A 60 37.81 -8.58 -1.59
N TYR A 61 36.64 -8.08 -2.03
CA TYR A 61 35.96 -8.60 -3.22
C TYR A 61 36.83 -8.48 -4.47
N PHE A 62 37.42 -7.31 -4.73
CA PHE A 62 38.30 -7.12 -5.88
C PHE A 62 39.64 -7.84 -5.72
N PHE A 63 40.12 -8.04 -4.49
CA PHE A 63 41.30 -8.86 -4.24
C PHE A 63 41.05 -10.31 -4.65
N GLU A 64 39.97 -10.93 -4.18
CA GLU A 64 39.59 -12.30 -4.55
C GLU A 64 39.30 -12.40 -6.06
N LEU A 65 38.48 -11.50 -6.60
CA LEU A 65 38.12 -11.50 -8.03
C LEU A 65 39.34 -11.44 -8.96
N PHE A 66 40.38 -10.70 -8.59
CA PHE A 66 41.57 -10.55 -9.43
C PHE A 66 42.65 -11.60 -9.17
N THR A 67 42.53 -12.39 -8.10
CA THR A 67 43.48 -13.44 -7.73
C THR A 67 42.96 -14.85 -8.03
N SER A 68 41.64 -15.04 -8.14
CA SER A 68 41.03 -16.31 -8.50
C SER A 68 41.02 -16.54 -10.02
N ASP A 69 41.52 -17.70 -10.46
CA ASP A 69 41.41 -18.17 -11.86
C ASP A 69 40.00 -18.67 -12.24
N ASP A 70 39.07 -18.71 -11.28
CA ASP A 70 37.78 -19.36 -11.42
C ASP A 70 36.66 -18.31 -11.60
N GLU A 71 36.13 -18.17 -12.82
CA GLU A 71 35.10 -17.18 -13.18
C GLU A 71 33.74 -17.36 -12.46
N ARG A 72 33.60 -18.36 -11.56
CA ARG A 72 32.30 -18.80 -11.05
C ARG A 72 32.10 -18.92 -9.54
N LYS A 73 32.99 -18.39 -8.69
CA LYS A 73 32.71 -18.33 -7.24
C LYS A 73 33.30 -17.09 -6.55
N THR A 74 32.62 -15.96 -6.61
CA THR A 74 32.75 -14.89 -5.59
C THR A 74 31.43 -14.12 -5.46
N ALA A 75 30.34 -14.83 -5.13
CA ALA A 75 29.17 -14.20 -4.54
C ALA A 75 29.31 -14.19 -3.02
N HIS A 76 30.37 -13.54 -2.52
CA HIS A 76 30.34 -12.94 -1.20
C HIS A 76 30.50 -11.45 -1.42
N GLU A 77 29.43 -10.71 -1.13
CA GLU A 77 29.40 -9.24 -1.12
C GLU A 77 30.53 -8.73 -0.20
N GLY A 78 31.74 -8.55 -0.74
CA GLY A 78 32.82 -7.88 -0.04
C GLY A 78 32.49 -6.40 0.04
N LYS A 79 31.60 -6.06 0.96
CA LYS A 79 31.12 -4.71 1.23
C LYS A 79 32.33 -3.83 1.55
N MET A 80 32.34 -2.60 1.03
CA MET A 80 33.23 -1.57 1.55
C MET A 80 32.74 -1.17 2.95
N GLU A 81 33.06 -1.98 3.96
CA GLU A 81 32.55 -1.82 5.33
C GLU A 81 32.80 -0.41 5.89
N THR A 82 33.96 0.17 5.58
CA THR A 82 34.31 1.52 6.03
C THR A 82 33.39 2.59 5.44
N VAL A 83 33.02 2.45 4.15
CA VAL A 83 32.09 3.38 3.49
C VAL A 83 30.67 3.14 3.99
N SER A 84 30.25 1.88 4.10
CA SER A 84 28.95 1.49 4.64
C SER A 84 28.74 2.06 6.06
N ARG A 85 29.75 1.93 6.92
CA ARG A 85 29.74 2.49 8.28
C ARG A 85 29.69 4.02 8.27
N ALA A 86 30.52 4.69 7.48
CA ALA A 86 30.52 6.15 7.39
C ALA A 86 29.18 6.70 6.85
N CYS A 87 28.59 6.04 5.85
CA CYS A 87 27.26 6.37 5.36
C CYS A 87 26.19 6.13 6.44
N GLY A 88 26.27 5.01 7.17
CA GLY A 88 25.38 4.71 8.29
C GLY A 88 25.43 5.78 9.39
N GLU A 89 26.63 6.17 9.82
CA GLU A 89 26.84 7.26 10.79
C GLU A 89 26.26 8.59 10.29
N HIS A 90 26.47 8.91 9.01
CA HIS A 90 25.92 10.12 8.41
C HIS A 90 24.39 10.11 8.36
N LEU A 91 23.79 8.97 8.01
CA LEU A 91 22.33 8.78 7.98
C LEU A 91 21.74 8.97 9.37
N VAL A 92 22.33 8.34 10.40
CA VAL A 92 21.88 8.48 11.80
C VAL A 92 21.95 9.93 12.27
N ALA A 93 23.04 10.63 11.93
CA ALA A 93 23.22 12.04 12.30
C ALA A 93 22.19 12.99 11.66
N HIS A 94 21.54 12.58 10.57
CA HIS A 94 20.55 13.38 9.82
C HIS A 94 19.17 12.72 9.79
N LEU A 95 18.87 11.83 10.75
CA LEU A 95 17.53 11.26 10.88
C LEU A 95 16.51 12.36 11.20
N ALA A 96 15.44 12.38 10.41
CA ALA A 96 14.30 13.25 10.59
C ALA A 96 13.01 12.42 10.55
N PRO A 97 11.88 12.93 11.11
CA PRO A 97 10.63 12.17 11.14
C PRO A 97 10.13 11.75 9.74
N ASP A 98 10.34 12.59 8.73
CA ASP A 98 9.97 12.35 7.33
C ASP A 98 10.91 11.37 6.61
N THR A 99 12.15 11.19 7.08
CA THR A 99 13.15 10.32 6.44
C THR A 99 13.38 8.99 7.16
N CYS A 100 13.06 8.88 8.45
CA CYS A 100 13.47 7.74 9.27
C CYS A 100 12.97 6.38 8.76
N LEU A 101 11.73 6.31 8.26
CA LEU A 101 11.18 5.08 7.69
C LEU A 101 11.80 4.74 6.34
N ALA A 102 12.12 5.74 5.52
CA ALA A 102 12.81 5.53 4.25
C ALA A 102 14.24 5.02 4.47
N VAL A 103 14.96 5.58 5.46
CA VAL A 103 16.28 5.10 5.89
C VAL A 103 16.17 3.65 6.35
N ARG A 104 15.18 3.32 7.20
CA ARG A 104 14.94 1.95 7.67
C ARG A 104 14.57 0.95 6.57
N ALA A 105 14.09 1.44 5.42
CA ALA A 105 13.71 0.65 4.24
C ALA A 105 14.84 0.47 3.22
N ILE A 106 16.03 1.06 3.43
CA ILE A 106 17.17 0.92 2.51
C ILE A 106 17.57 -0.56 2.40
N SER A 107 17.68 -1.05 1.17
CA SER A 107 18.12 -2.43 0.92
C SER A 107 19.50 -2.69 1.53
N GLY A 108 19.63 -3.82 2.23
CA GLY A 108 20.88 -4.19 2.90
C GLY A 108 21.11 -3.52 4.25
N ILE A 109 20.29 -2.55 4.68
CA ILE A 109 20.43 -1.95 6.02
C ILE A 109 20.28 -2.98 7.13
N ALA A 110 19.43 -3.99 6.91
CA ALA A 110 19.21 -5.11 7.83
C ALA A 110 20.50 -5.89 8.16
N SER A 111 21.52 -5.83 7.30
CA SER A 111 22.82 -6.46 7.57
C SER A 111 23.72 -5.69 8.54
N ASN A 112 23.33 -4.46 8.92
CA ASN A 112 24.04 -3.65 9.90
C ASN A 112 23.17 -3.46 11.14
N GLU A 113 23.33 -4.35 12.12
CA GLU A 113 22.54 -4.38 13.35
C GLU A 113 22.68 -3.11 14.18
N GLU A 114 23.86 -2.51 14.21
CA GLU A 114 24.12 -1.27 14.95
C GLU A 114 23.32 -0.10 14.35
N LEU A 115 23.35 0.03 13.02
CA LEU A 115 22.59 1.06 12.32
C LEU A 115 21.07 0.85 12.46
N VAL A 116 20.60 -0.40 12.32
CA VAL A 116 19.19 -0.75 12.52
C VAL A 116 18.73 -0.40 13.92
N THR A 117 19.53 -0.73 14.95
CA THR A 117 19.20 -0.43 16.35
C THR A 117 19.05 1.07 16.56
N ARG A 118 20.00 1.88 16.09
CA ARG A 118 19.94 3.35 16.22
C ARG A 118 18.75 3.98 15.48
N VAL A 119 18.40 3.46 14.30
CA VAL A 119 17.24 3.93 13.53
C VAL A 119 15.93 3.50 14.21
N ASP A 120 15.83 2.26 14.70
CA ASP A 120 14.68 1.75 15.44
C ASP A 120 14.45 2.56 16.74
N GLU A 121 15.52 2.87 17.49
CA GLU A 121 15.46 3.73 18.68
C GLU A 121 14.92 5.12 18.36
N TYR A 122 15.35 5.71 17.24
CA TYR A 122 14.82 6.99 16.77
C TYR A 122 13.32 6.87 16.44
N ILE A 123 12.91 5.83 15.69
CA ILE A 123 11.49 5.60 15.32
C ILE A 123 10.61 5.45 16.57
N GLN A 124 11.10 4.79 17.61
CA GLN A 124 10.39 4.65 18.89
C GLN A 124 10.16 5.97 19.61
N GLN A 125 11.01 6.98 19.38
CA GLN A 125 10.93 8.29 20.02
C GLN A 125 10.14 9.33 19.21
N VAL A 126 9.70 8.99 17.99
CA VAL A 126 8.91 9.89 17.14
C VAL A 126 7.55 10.19 17.79
N SER A 127 7.26 11.48 17.98
CA SER A 127 6.02 11.94 18.63
C SER A 127 4.78 11.76 17.77
N ASP A 128 4.87 12.03 16.46
CA ASP A 128 3.75 11.91 15.53
C ASP A 128 3.99 10.77 14.52
N LEU A 129 3.97 9.54 15.04
CA LEU A 129 4.13 8.34 14.22
C LEU A 129 3.02 8.22 13.15
N VAL A 130 1.83 8.80 13.40
CA VAL A 130 0.69 8.75 12.48
C VAL A 130 1.00 9.54 11.21
N GLN A 131 1.54 10.75 11.35
CA GLN A 131 1.95 11.55 10.19
C GLN A 131 3.13 10.91 9.45
N VAL A 132 4.14 10.43 10.19
CA VAL A 132 5.32 9.77 9.60
C VAL A 132 4.94 8.53 8.78
N THR A 133 4.07 7.68 9.30
CA THR A 133 3.61 6.48 8.58
C THR A 133 2.68 6.81 7.42
N ARG A 134 1.94 7.92 7.47
CA ARG A 134 1.08 8.40 6.38
C ARG A 134 1.92 8.86 5.19
N ASP A 135 2.99 9.59 5.43
CA ASP A 135 3.84 10.19 4.38
C ASP A 135 4.87 9.21 3.82
N ALA A 136 5.09 8.08 4.50
CA ALA A 136 5.98 7.03 4.04
C ALA A 136 5.49 6.38 2.73
N LEU A 137 6.08 6.83 1.61
CA LEU A 137 5.88 6.28 0.27
C LEU A 137 6.72 5.01 0.07
N GLY A 138 6.17 4.04 -0.67
CA GLY A 138 6.89 2.81 -1.03
C GLY A 138 7.02 1.77 0.08
N ILE A 139 6.61 2.07 1.31
CA ILE A 139 6.63 1.11 2.42
C ILE A 139 5.38 0.22 2.36
N PRO A 140 5.52 -1.13 2.44
CA PRO A 140 4.38 -2.05 2.45
C PRO A 140 3.39 -1.74 3.58
N ARG A 141 2.10 -1.75 3.26
CA ARG A 141 1.02 -1.50 4.22
C ARG A 141 0.10 -2.72 4.34
N ILE A 142 -0.03 -3.25 5.55
CA ILE A 142 -0.95 -4.35 5.88
C ILE A 142 -2.11 -3.77 6.69
N GLN A 143 -3.35 -4.07 6.28
CA GLN A 143 -4.54 -3.60 6.96
C GLN A 143 -5.27 -4.77 7.61
N VAL A 144 -5.54 -4.66 8.91
CA VAL A 144 -6.16 -5.72 9.70
C VAL A 144 -7.35 -5.17 10.49
N SER A 145 -8.49 -5.87 10.42
CA SER A 145 -9.63 -5.67 11.30
C SER A 145 -9.71 -6.84 12.28
N VAL A 146 -9.71 -6.58 13.57
CA VAL A 146 -9.95 -7.60 14.60
C VAL A 146 -11.39 -7.45 15.11
N ILE A 147 -12.16 -8.52 15.03
CA ILE A 147 -13.55 -8.59 15.50
C ILE A 147 -13.55 -9.20 16.90
N HIS A 148 -14.13 -8.49 17.85
CA HIS A 148 -14.33 -8.94 19.23
C HIS A 148 -15.79 -9.30 19.48
N ARG A 149 -16.01 -10.40 20.19
CA ARG A 149 -17.35 -10.92 20.52
C ARG A 149 -17.83 -10.39 21.87
N THR A 150 -16.90 -10.26 22.81
CA THR A 150 -17.17 -9.81 24.17
C THR A 150 -16.43 -8.52 24.48
N LEU A 151 -16.90 -7.79 25.49
CA LEU A 151 -16.18 -6.62 26.02
C LEU A 151 -14.83 -7.02 26.64
N ASP A 152 -14.75 -8.22 27.21
CA ASP A 152 -13.51 -8.76 27.78
C ASP A 152 -12.46 -9.04 26.69
N GLU A 153 -12.85 -9.59 25.54
CA GLU A 153 -11.96 -9.74 24.38
C GLU A 153 -11.50 -8.38 23.84
N ALA A 154 -12.38 -7.38 23.86
CA ALA A 154 -12.06 -6.02 23.43
C ALA A 154 -11.09 -5.29 24.38
N ALA A 155 -10.83 -5.83 25.58
CA ALA A 155 -9.87 -5.28 26.53
C ALA A 155 -8.41 -5.39 26.04
N ILE A 156 -8.11 -6.33 25.13
CA ILE A 156 -6.78 -6.44 24.51
C ILE A 156 -6.62 -5.33 23.47
N THR A 157 -5.87 -4.28 23.82
CA THR A 157 -5.71 -3.07 23.00
C THR A 157 -4.24 -2.69 22.82
N GLY A 158 -3.98 -1.67 22.00
CA GLY A 158 -2.67 -1.03 21.88
C GLY A 158 -1.56 -2.00 21.50
N ARG A 159 -0.48 -2.01 22.29
CA ARG A 159 0.72 -2.83 22.02
C ARG A 159 0.41 -4.31 21.94
N ALA A 160 -0.37 -4.85 22.88
CA ALA A 160 -0.67 -6.27 22.96
C ALA A 160 -1.42 -6.73 21.72
N LEU A 161 -2.41 -5.96 21.27
CA LEU A 161 -3.13 -6.24 20.04
C LEU A 161 -2.22 -6.20 18.80
N CYS A 162 -1.32 -5.22 18.70
CA CYS A 162 -0.36 -5.14 17.60
C CYS A 162 0.58 -6.36 17.57
N ILE A 163 1.01 -6.86 18.73
CA ILE A 163 1.85 -8.06 18.83
C ILE A 163 1.08 -9.30 18.33
N LEU A 164 -0.16 -9.50 18.76
CA LEU A 164 -0.98 -10.62 18.29
C LEU A 164 -1.16 -10.60 16.77
N VAL A 165 -1.39 -9.42 16.19
CA VAL A 165 -1.52 -9.29 14.73
C VAL A 165 -0.17 -9.59 14.04
N LEU A 166 0.95 -9.14 14.60
CA LEU A 166 2.29 -9.46 14.08
C LEU A 166 2.57 -10.97 14.11
N GLU A 167 2.22 -11.65 15.20
CA GLU A 167 2.32 -13.11 15.32
C GLU A 167 1.47 -13.84 14.29
N TRP A 168 0.24 -13.36 14.04
CA TRP A 168 -0.60 -13.89 12.98
C TRP A 168 0.03 -13.69 11.59
N ILE A 169 0.57 -12.50 11.29
CA ILE A 169 1.27 -12.25 10.01
C ILE A 169 2.48 -13.18 9.87
N LYS A 170 3.27 -13.35 10.94
CA LYS A 170 4.41 -14.28 10.97
C LYS A 170 3.97 -15.69 10.61
N LYS A 171 2.89 -16.17 11.22
CA LYS A 171 2.29 -17.48 10.91
C LYS A 171 1.92 -17.61 9.42
N GLN A 172 1.23 -16.63 8.85
CA GLN A 172 0.85 -16.64 7.44
C GLN A 172 2.05 -16.67 6.49
N MET A 173 3.13 -15.94 6.81
CA MET A 173 4.29 -15.81 5.92
C MET A 173 5.35 -16.92 6.09
N VAL A 174 5.38 -17.58 7.25
CA VAL A 174 6.35 -18.64 7.56
C VAL A 174 5.72 -20.03 7.42
N GLU A 175 4.53 -20.25 7.99
CA GLU A 175 3.87 -21.56 7.96
C GLU A 175 3.07 -21.78 6.67
N GLU A 176 2.39 -20.73 6.17
CA GLU A 176 1.55 -20.82 4.96
C GLU A 176 2.23 -20.29 3.68
N GLU A 177 3.51 -19.89 3.78
CA GLU A 177 4.34 -19.37 2.67
C GLU A 177 3.70 -18.21 1.88
N LEU A 178 2.88 -17.38 2.55
CA LEU A 178 2.21 -16.27 1.89
C LEU A 178 3.18 -15.11 1.61
N HIS A 179 3.19 -14.60 0.37
CA HIS A 179 4.05 -13.47 -0.02
C HIS A 179 3.51 -12.13 0.49
N LEU A 180 4.39 -11.18 0.79
CA LEU A 180 4.02 -9.85 1.28
C LEU A 180 3.10 -9.09 0.31
N ASP A 181 3.25 -9.33 -1.00
CA ASP A 181 2.38 -8.72 -2.02
C ASP A 181 0.92 -9.16 -1.89
N LEU A 182 0.66 -10.40 -1.49
CA LEU A 182 -0.69 -10.88 -1.26
C LEU A 182 -1.25 -10.35 0.07
N MET A 183 -0.38 -10.13 1.06
CA MET A 183 -0.76 -9.55 2.34
C MET A 183 -1.22 -8.09 2.23
N LYS A 184 -0.72 -7.33 1.25
CA LYS A 184 -1.13 -5.92 1.03
C LYS A 184 -2.37 -5.76 0.12
N GLU A 185 -2.77 -6.80 -0.62
CA GLU A 185 -3.85 -6.71 -1.62
C GLU A 185 -5.24 -6.52 -1.01
N LYS A 186 -5.45 -6.97 0.23
CA LYS A 186 -6.74 -6.88 0.91
C LYS A 186 -6.59 -6.48 2.37
N LYS A 187 -7.68 -5.94 2.93
CA LYS A 187 -7.87 -5.85 4.37
C LYS A 187 -8.17 -7.24 4.92
N HIS A 188 -7.37 -7.71 5.87
CA HIS A 188 -7.59 -9.00 6.54
C HIS A 188 -8.55 -8.82 7.70
N MET A 189 -9.52 -9.71 7.83
CA MET A 189 -10.52 -9.68 8.88
C MET A 189 -10.29 -10.88 9.78
N LEU A 190 -9.96 -10.62 11.03
CA LEU A 190 -9.56 -11.62 12.02
C LEU A 190 -10.56 -11.62 13.18
N TYR A 191 -10.66 -12.76 13.85
CA TYR A 191 -11.35 -12.86 15.13
C TYR A 191 -10.38 -13.37 16.20
N LEU A 192 -10.57 -12.89 17.43
CA LEU A 192 -9.81 -13.32 18.58
C LEU A 192 -10.47 -14.54 19.22
N ASN A 193 -9.70 -15.60 19.43
CA ASN A 193 -10.12 -16.77 20.20
C ASN A 193 -9.86 -16.59 21.69
N ILE A 194 -10.48 -17.46 22.48
CA ILE A 194 -10.34 -17.52 23.96
C ILE A 194 -8.88 -17.79 24.37
N ASP A 195 -8.08 -18.45 23.52
CA ASP A 195 -6.66 -18.70 23.72
C ASP A 195 -5.75 -17.54 23.28
N ASN A 196 -6.33 -16.37 22.98
CA ASN A 196 -5.68 -15.19 22.42
C ASN A 196 -5.07 -15.38 21.02
N SER A 197 -5.38 -16.48 20.33
CA SER A 197 -4.97 -16.63 18.93
C SER A 197 -5.89 -15.84 17.99
N LEU A 198 -5.30 -15.20 16.98
CA LEU A 198 -6.05 -14.58 15.89
C LEU A 198 -6.22 -15.57 14.74
N HIS A 199 -7.42 -15.58 14.17
CA HIS A 199 -7.77 -16.45 13.04
C HIS A 199 -8.49 -15.67 11.95
N ASP A 200 -8.29 -16.06 10.69
CA ASP A 200 -8.94 -15.41 9.55
C ASP A 200 -10.44 -15.74 9.56
N CYS A 201 -11.28 -14.71 9.43
CA CYS A 201 -12.73 -14.87 9.35
C CYS A 201 -13.19 -15.69 8.13
N SER A 202 -12.31 -15.97 7.16
CA SER A 202 -12.59 -16.91 6.07
C SER A 202 -12.92 -18.32 6.56
N ASP A 203 -12.37 -18.70 7.71
CA ASP A 203 -12.43 -20.07 8.24
C ASP A 203 -13.69 -20.34 9.07
N ILE A 204 -14.44 -19.28 9.39
CA ILE A 204 -15.71 -19.37 10.11
C ILE A 204 -16.71 -20.15 9.24
N GLN A 205 -17.36 -21.17 9.81
CA GLN A 205 -18.38 -21.95 9.09
C GLN A 205 -19.62 -21.09 8.80
N SER A 206 -20.28 -21.33 7.66
CA SER A 206 -21.50 -20.59 7.30
C SER A 206 -22.65 -21.00 8.22
N GLY A 207 -23.31 -20.03 8.85
CA GLY A 207 -24.37 -20.27 9.84
C GLY A 207 -23.93 -20.36 11.31
N ASP A 208 -22.63 -20.17 11.58
CA ASP A 208 -22.16 -19.92 12.95
C ASP A 208 -22.68 -18.55 13.44
N LEU A 209 -22.84 -18.35 14.75
CA LEU A 209 -23.23 -17.06 15.34
C LEU A 209 -22.26 -15.93 14.96
N ASN A 210 -21.05 -16.31 14.54
CA ASN A 210 -19.98 -15.43 14.10
C ASN A 210 -20.04 -15.06 12.60
N ASP A 211 -20.99 -15.61 11.84
CA ASP A 211 -21.16 -15.39 10.40
C ASP A 211 -22.04 -14.17 10.10
N SER A 212 -21.63 -13.01 10.60
CA SER A 212 -22.30 -11.72 10.31
C SER A 212 -22.28 -11.38 8.82
N ASP A 213 -23.19 -10.52 8.34
CA ASP A 213 -23.23 -10.05 6.95
C ASP A 213 -21.86 -9.52 6.46
N MET A 214 -21.15 -8.80 7.34
CA MET A 214 -19.80 -8.29 7.08
C MET A 214 -18.78 -9.42 6.88
N VAL A 215 -18.85 -10.49 7.68
CA VAL A 215 -17.99 -11.67 7.56
C VAL A 215 -18.33 -12.46 6.29
N GLN A 216 -19.60 -12.55 5.92
CA GLN A 216 -20.03 -13.19 4.68
C GLN A 216 -19.52 -12.45 3.44
N ASP A 217 -19.58 -11.12 3.43
CA ASP A 217 -19.06 -10.31 2.33
C ASP A 217 -17.54 -10.38 2.24
N TYR A 218 -16.85 -10.39 3.38
CA TYR A 218 -15.42 -10.64 3.44
C TYR A 218 -15.06 -12.04 2.88
N LYS A 219 -15.80 -13.10 3.23
CA LYS A 219 -15.62 -14.45 2.65
C LYS A 219 -15.79 -14.45 1.13
N LYS A 220 -16.80 -13.76 0.60
CA LYS A 220 -17.02 -13.64 -0.86
C LYS A 220 -15.85 -12.92 -1.54
N MET A 221 -15.35 -11.82 -0.96
CA MET A 221 -14.20 -11.09 -1.50
C MET A 221 -12.91 -11.92 -1.44
N SER A 222 -12.64 -12.57 -0.31
CA SER A 222 -11.45 -13.42 -0.11
C SER A 222 -11.41 -14.59 -1.11
N ARG A 223 -12.56 -15.21 -1.42
CA ARG A 223 -12.66 -16.28 -2.43
C ARG A 223 -12.37 -15.79 -3.86
N LYS A 224 -12.76 -14.57 -4.22
CA LYS A 224 -12.48 -14.01 -5.56
C LYS A 224 -10.99 -13.78 -5.78
N LEU A 225 -10.30 -13.29 -4.76
CA LEU A 225 -8.84 -13.08 -4.75
C LEU A 225 -8.07 -14.42 -4.73
N SER A 226 -8.55 -15.42 -3.99
CA SER A 226 -7.91 -16.75 -4.00
C SER A 226 -8.13 -17.49 -5.34
N GLN A 227 -9.26 -17.32 -6.02
CA GLN A 227 -9.53 -17.93 -7.32
C GLN A 227 -8.69 -17.35 -8.47
N THR A 228 -8.34 -16.07 -8.42
CA THR A 228 -7.37 -15.46 -9.35
C THR A 228 -5.97 -16.03 -9.13
N ASN A 229 -5.60 -16.27 -7.87
CA ASN A 229 -4.32 -16.88 -7.49
C ASN A 229 -4.20 -18.39 -7.79
N ILE A 230 -5.30 -19.15 -7.78
CA ILE A 230 -5.30 -20.57 -8.20
C ILE A 230 -4.97 -20.74 -9.69
N LYS A 231 -5.31 -19.76 -10.54
CA LYS A 231 -4.92 -19.79 -11.96
C LYS A 231 -3.40 -19.61 -12.17
N LEU A 232 -2.72 -18.91 -11.26
CA LEU A 232 -1.25 -18.78 -11.23
C LEU A 232 -0.58 -20.03 -10.62
N ARG A 233 -1.18 -20.63 -9.58
CA ARG A 233 -0.63 -21.81 -8.88
C ARG A 233 -0.68 -23.12 -9.68
N ARG A 234 -1.52 -23.23 -10.72
CA ARG A 234 -1.62 -24.45 -11.56
C ARG A 234 -0.39 -24.72 -12.43
N LYS A 235 0.64 -23.86 -12.43
CA LYS A 235 1.92 -24.10 -13.12
C LYS A 235 2.99 -24.78 -12.25
N SER A 236 2.73 -25.09 -10.99
CA SER A 236 3.66 -25.87 -10.17
C SER A 236 2.92 -26.73 -9.16
N THR A 237 2.79 -28.03 -9.45
CA THR A 237 2.26 -29.03 -8.51
C THR A 237 3.27 -30.14 -8.29
N THR A 238 3.51 -30.44 -7.02
CA THR A 238 3.39 -31.80 -6.47
C THR A 238 2.99 -31.70 -4.99
N PRO A 239 1.94 -32.42 -4.52
CA PRO A 239 1.51 -32.39 -3.13
C PRO A 239 2.24 -33.46 -2.28
N GLN A 240 2.71 -33.08 -1.09
CA GLN A 240 3.23 -33.99 -0.05
C GLN A 240 2.26 -34.04 1.15
N PRO A 241 2.15 -35.19 1.86
CA PRO A 241 1.12 -35.42 2.86
C PRO A 241 1.46 -34.79 4.23
N VAL A 242 0.40 -34.37 4.93
CA VAL A 242 0.42 -33.72 6.25
C VAL A 242 0.80 -34.71 7.36
N LYS A 243 1.73 -34.33 8.25
CA LYS A 243 2.10 -35.09 9.46
C LYS A 243 1.13 -34.84 10.63
N PRO A 244 0.92 -35.82 11.53
CA PRO A 244 -0.12 -35.76 12.56
C PRO A 244 0.24 -34.85 13.75
N ARG A 245 -0.79 -34.30 14.38
CA ARG A 245 -0.74 -33.40 15.55
C ARG A 245 -0.18 -34.12 16.78
N LEU A 246 0.78 -33.51 17.47
CA LEU A 246 1.14 -33.87 18.85
C LEU A 246 0.54 -32.83 19.81
N MET A 247 -0.28 -33.31 20.74
CA MET A 247 -0.78 -32.56 21.89
C MET A 247 0.24 -32.64 23.02
N LEU A 248 0.74 -31.50 23.51
CA LEU A 248 1.44 -31.41 24.79
C LEU A 248 0.72 -30.41 25.70
N TYR A 249 0.35 -30.90 26.88
CA TYR A 249 -0.30 -30.14 27.95
C TYR A 249 0.69 -29.24 28.68
N SER A 250 0.18 -28.06 29.04
CA SER A 250 0.51 -27.13 30.13
C SER A 250 1.96 -27.01 30.64
N ARG A 251 2.45 -25.77 30.69
CA ARG A 251 3.11 -25.21 31.87
C ARG A 251 3.08 -23.69 31.88
N SER A 252 3.12 -23.21 33.11
CA SER A 252 2.89 -21.88 33.66
C SER A 252 3.88 -20.80 33.22
N ILE A 253 3.38 -19.56 33.27
CA ILE A 253 4.11 -18.29 33.35
C ILE A 253 5.30 -18.41 34.31
N SER A 254 6.50 -18.35 33.73
CA SER A 254 7.78 -17.83 34.23
C SER A 254 8.90 -18.72 33.71
N ASP A 255 9.66 -18.25 32.72
CA ASP A 255 11.11 -18.12 32.82
C ASP A 255 11.69 -17.62 31.50
N LYS A 256 12.76 -16.85 31.64
CA LYS A 256 13.52 -16.13 30.61
C LYS A 256 13.86 -17.03 29.44
N ASP A 257 13.51 -16.59 28.24
CA ASP A 257 13.93 -17.25 27.00
C ASP A 257 15.27 -16.65 26.56
N ASP A 258 16.34 -17.44 26.67
CA ASP A 258 17.67 -17.21 26.07
C ASP A 258 17.62 -17.54 24.55
N SER A 259 16.61 -17.03 23.85
CA SER A 259 16.58 -17.03 22.39
C SER A 259 17.05 -15.66 21.91
N GLU A 260 18.10 -15.65 21.08
CA GLU A 260 18.53 -14.46 20.33
C GLU A 260 17.27 -13.73 19.81
N PRO A 261 17.10 -12.43 20.07
CA PRO A 261 15.91 -11.71 19.66
C PRO A 261 15.76 -11.84 18.15
N ASP A 262 14.65 -12.43 17.70
CA ASP A 262 14.30 -12.62 16.30
C ASP A 262 14.12 -11.24 15.63
N SER A 263 15.24 -10.62 15.24
CA SER A 263 15.32 -9.27 14.66
C SER A 263 14.45 -9.12 13.41
N ASP A 264 14.16 -10.25 12.76
CA ASP A 264 13.35 -10.32 11.56
C ASP A 264 11.85 -10.06 11.81
N TRP A 265 11.37 -10.22 13.04
CA TRP A 265 9.95 -10.10 13.41
C TRP A 265 9.78 -9.27 14.66
N LYS A 266 9.67 -7.95 14.49
CA LYS A 266 9.69 -7.00 15.60
C LYS A 266 8.63 -5.93 15.45
N LEU A 267 7.95 -5.61 16.55
CA LEU A 267 7.17 -4.37 16.67
C LEU A 267 8.12 -3.24 17.07
N ILE A 268 8.42 -2.33 16.14
CA ILE A 268 9.33 -1.21 16.37
C ILE A 268 8.62 -0.13 17.19
N ALA A 269 7.53 0.40 16.67
CA ALA A 269 6.75 1.46 17.30
C ALA A 269 5.26 1.31 16.97
N TYR A 270 4.38 1.90 17.79
CA TYR A 270 2.96 1.98 17.50
C TYR A 270 2.37 3.27 18.05
N SER A 271 1.28 3.74 17.45
CA SER A 271 0.53 4.91 17.92
C SER A 271 -0.96 4.69 17.72
N GLN A 272 -1.75 5.27 18.62
CA GLN A 272 -3.20 5.22 18.56
C GLN A 272 -3.71 6.30 17.59
N VAL A 273 -4.51 5.88 16.61
CA VAL A 273 -5.14 6.77 15.62
C VAL A 273 -6.55 7.14 16.07
N SER A 274 -7.27 6.21 16.70
CA SER A 274 -8.57 6.44 17.34
C SER A 274 -8.76 5.49 18.52
N GLU A 275 -9.87 5.61 19.27
CA GLU A 275 -10.21 4.71 20.39
C GLU A 275 -10.11 3.22 20.03
N SER A 276 -10.38 2.86 18.77
CA SER A 276 -10.39 1.48 18.26
C SER A 276 -9.43 1.24 17.10
N SER A 277 -8.46 2.13 16.88
CA SER A 277 -7.49 1.94 15.79
C SER A 277 -6.07 2.37 16.13
N TRP A 278 -5.12 1.59 15.62
CA TRP A 278 -3.69 1.78 15.81
C TRP A 278 -2.95 1.67 14.49
N VAL A 279 -1.85 2.40 14.41
CA VAL A 279 -0.82 2.21 13.39
C VAL A 279 0.44 1.70 14.07
N ALA A 280 1.12 0.75 13.44
CA ALA A 280 2.33 0.12 13.94
C ALA A 280 3.38 0.05 12.83
N VAL A 281 4.64 0.29 13.20
CA VAL A 281 5.82 0.05 12.36
C VAL A 281 6.41 -1.27 12.81
N VAL A 282 6.55 -2.21 11.88
CA VAL A 282 6.98 -3.58 12.15
C VAL A 282 8.09 -4.02 11.20
N THR A 283 8.89 -4.99 11.63
CA THR A 283 9.81 -5.74 10.78
C THR A 283 9.17 -7.06 10.37
N LEU A 284 9.22 -7.38 9.08
CA LEU A 284 8.77 -8.63 8.47
C LEU A 284 9.94 -9.22 7.66
N LYS A 285 10.56 -10.32 8.14
CA LYS A 285 11.76 -10.91 7.51
C LYS A 285 12.88 -9.87 7.28
N GLY A 286 13.15 -9.03 8.29
CA GLY A 286 14.16 -7.98 8.25
C GLY A 286 13.74 -6.68 7.54
N SER A 287 12.65 -6.70 6.76
CA SER A 287 12.14 -5.56 6.00
C SER A 287 11.09 -4.77 6.78
N VAL A 288 11.11 -3.43 6.69
CA VAL A 288 10.13 -2.58 7.38
C VAL A 288 8.78 -2.58 6.66
N ALA A 289 7.70 -2.61 7.44
CA ALA A 289 6.33 -2.46 6.96
C ALA A 289 5.49 -1.65 7.96
N VAL A 290 4.38 -1.11 7.47
CA VAL A 290 3.37 -0.44 8.29
C VAL A 290 2.16 -1.34 8.40
N MET A 291 1.65 -1.50 9.62
CA MET A 291 0.46 -2.26 9.91
C MET A 291 -0.60 -1.35 10.52
N SER A 292 -1.82 -1.37 9.96
CA SER A 292 -2.99 -0.71 10.55
C SER A 292 -3.89 -1.76 11.18
N VAL A 293 -4.22 -1.57 12.46
CA VAL A 293 -5.06 -2.48 13.23
C VAL A 293 -6.32 -1.75 13.68
N GLN A 294 -7.48 -2.27 13.32
CA GLN A 294 -8.78 -1.73 13.72
C GLN A 294 -9.59 -2.76 14.50
N GLN A 295 -10.03 -2.40 15.70
CA GLN A 295 -10.99 -3.21 16.46
C GLN A 295 -12.42 -2.91 16.03
N LYS A 296 -13.23 -3.96 15.96
CA LYS A 296 -14.67 -3.87 15.73
C LYS A 296 -15.39 -4.78 16.73
N MET A 297 -16.46 -4.27 17.34
CA MET A 297 -17.37 -5.11 18.11
C MET A 297 -18.26 -5.90 17.15
N GLY A 298 -18.43 -7.18 17.42
CA GLY A 298 -19.23 -8.13 16.63
C GLY A 298 -20.74 -7.93 16.75
N SER A 299 -21.22 -6.80 17.25
CA SER A 299 -22.66 -6.52 17.25
C SER A 299 -23.13 -6.20 15.83
N SER A 300 -24.18 -6.90 15.43
CA SER A 300 -25.10 -6.63 14.32
C SER A 300 -25.13 -5.16 13.90
N SER A 301 -25.27 -4.92 12.59
CA SER A 301 -25.82 -3.69 12.01
C SER A 301 -26.79 -3.02 12.98
N PRO A 302 -26.69 -1.70 13.23
CA PRO A 302 -27.53 -1.06 14.24
C PRO A 302 -29.00 -1.21 13.83
N THR A 303 -29.75 -2.06 14.53
CA THR A 303 -31.21 -2.24 14.37
C THR A 303 -32.00 -1.11 15.05
N SER A 304 -31.31 -0.10 15.58
CA SER A 304 -31.94 1.09 16.14
C SER A 304 -31.11 2.33 15.80
N THR A 305 -31.71 3.26 15.06
CA THR A 305 -31.35 4.68 15.13
C THR A 305 -31.44 5.09 16.59
N PRO A 306 -30.37 5.58 17.23
CA PRO A 306 -30.44 6.01 18.62
C PRO A 306 -31.34 7.25 18.73
N ILE A 307 -32.48 7.08 19.39
CA ILE A 307 -33.31 8.17 19.89
C ILE A 307 -32.63 8.66 21.17
N SER A 308 -31.67 9.58 21.07
CA SER A 308 -31.39 10.59 22.09
C SER A 308 -30.17 11.42 21.67
N SER A 309 -30.37 12.72 21.57
CA SER A 309 -29.33 13.74 21.43
C SER A 309 -28.33 13.66 22.59
N ARG A 310 -27.07 13.34 22.30
CA ARG A 310 -25.96 13.40 23.27
C ARG A 310 -25.64 14.87 23.59
N PRO A 311 -25.47 15.28 24.86
CA PRO A 311 -25.08 16.64 25.19
C PRO A 311 -23.59 16.87 24.95
N ALA A 312 -23.25 18.14 24.71
CA ALA A 312 -21.96 18.61 24.26
C ALA A 312 -20.85 18.52 25.33
N SER A 313 -19.69 17.98 24.96
CA SER A 313 -18.41 18.33 25.57
C SER A 313 -17.28 18.22 24.55
N VAL A 314 -16.90 19.40 24.06
CA VAL A 314 -15.64 19.88 23.47
C VAL A 314 -14.51 18.85 23.25
N GLU A 315 -14.38 18.38 22.01
CA GLU A 315 -13.09 18.09 21.36
C GLU A 315 -13.14 18.62 19.92
N LYS A 316 -12.03 19.18 19.44
CA LYS A 316 -11.94 19.97 18.20
C LYS A 316 -12.25 19.10 16.97
N VAL A 317 -13.37 19.41 16.31
CA VAL A 317 -14.00 18.63 15.24
C VAL A 317 -13.42 19.00 13.87
N ASP A 318 -12.91 18.02 13.12
CA ASP A 318 -12.83 18.10 11.66
C ASP A 318 -14.25 18.35 11.12
N TYR A 319 -14.46 19.45 10.40
CA TYR A 319 -15.77 19.92 9.95
C TYR A 319 -16.45 18.92 8.99
N TYR A 320 -17.04 17.85 9.52
CA TYR A 320 -18.13 17.13 8.87
C TYR A 320 -19.38 17.98 9.06
N THR A 321 -19.76 18.76 8.06
CA THR A 321 -21.07 19.41 8.06
C THR A 321 -22.11 18.35 7.72
N VAL A 322 -23.06 18.14 8.63
CA VAL A 322 -24.21 17.28 8.35
C VAL A 322 -24.98 17.91 7.19
N ILE A 323 -24.97 17.22 6.05
CA ILE A 323 -25.80 17.54 4.90
C ILE A 323 -27.23 17.11 5.24
N PRO A 324 -28.27 17.95 5.01
CA PRO A 324 -29.65 17.55 5.22
C PRO A 324 -29.99 16.27 4.47
N HIS A 325 -30.98 15.54 4.96
CA HIS A 325 -31.42 14.32 4.27
C HIS A 325 -32.06 14.66 2.93
N MET A 326 -31.78 13.82 1.91
CA MET A 326 -32.55 13.78 0.67
C MET A 326 -34.02 13.43 0.96
N SER A 327 -34.90 13.69 0.01
CA SER A 327 -36.35 13.48 0.19
C SER A 327 -36.74 12.02 0.43
N SER A 328 -35.95 11.06 -0.07
CA SER A 328 -36.18 9.64 0.14
C SER A 328 -34.86 8.84 0.18
N PRO A 329 -34.82 7.71 0.91
CA PRO A 329 -33.70 6.79 0.87
C PRO A 329 -33.63 6.12 -0.52
N LYS A 330 -32.46 6.17 -1.15
CA LYS A 330 -32.24 5.64 -2.50
C LYS A 330 -30.82 5.16 -2.68
N CYS A 331 -30.62 4.16 -3.55
CA CYS A 331 -29.30 3.68 -3.97
C CYS A 331 -29.20 3.65 -5.50
N ALA A 332 -28.00 3.40 -6.03
CA ALA A 332 -27.76 3.32 -7.48
C ALA A 332 -28.24 4.56 -8.26
N THR A 333 -28.06 5.73 -7.65
CA THR A 333 -28.36 7.06 -8.21
C THR A 333 -27.26 7.49 -9.19
N GLY A 334 -27.62 8.31 -10.18
CA GLY A 334 -26.63 9.08 -10.94
C GLY A 334 -26.31 10.38 -10.20
N THR A 335 -25.03 10.72 -10.04
CA THR A 335 -24.60 11.96 -9.38
C THR A 335 -23.60 12.73 -10.23
N GLY A 336 -23.63 14.06 -10.16
CA GLY A 336 -22.73 14.90 -10.95
C GLY A 336 -22.67 16.34 -10.44
N ASN A 337 -21.56 17.02 -10.70
CA ASN A 337 -21.42 18.45 -10.43
C ASN A 337 -22.11 19.22 -11.56
N PHE A 338 -23.21 19.90 -11.24
CA PHE A 338 -23.99 20.70 -12.17
C PHE A 338 -24.07 22.14 -11.67
N ASN A 339 -23.45 23.07 -12.41
CA ASN A 339 -23.40 24.50 -12.05
C ASN A 339 -22.89 24.78 -10.62
N GLY A 340 -21.93 23.98 -10.14
CA GLY A 340 -21.38 24.14 -8.78
C GLY A 340 -22.23 23.52 -7.68
N HIS A 341 -23.36 22.90 -8.01
CA HIS A 341 -24.19 22.15 -7.09
C HIS A 341 -24.05 20.64 -7.32
N LEU A 342 -24.41 19.85 -6.31
CA LEU A 342 -24.45 18.39 -6.43
C LEU A 342 -25.83 17.95 -6.90
N LEU A 343 -25.91 17.52 -8.16
CA LEU A 343 -27.13 16.99 -8.75
C LEU A 343 -27.21 15.48 -8.53
N VAL A 344 -28.31 15.01 -7.96
CA VAL A 344 -28.61 13.59 -7.70
C VAL A 344 -29.88 13.19 -8.44
N CYS A 345 -29.76 12.25 -9.35
CA CYS A 345 -30.83 11.80 -10.24
C CYS A 345 -31.17 10.33 -10.01
N GLY A 346 -32.47 10.03 -10.04
CA GLY A 346 -33.03 8.68 -10.04
C GLY A 346 -32.61 7.84 -8.84
N GLY A 347 -32.33 6.57 -9.09
CA GLY A 347 -31.98 5.57 -8.08
C GLY A 347 -33.07 4.54 -7.85
N TYR A 348 -32.88 3.72 -6.83
CA TYR A 348 -33.78 2.64 -6.43
C TYR A 348 -34.06 2.73 -4.93
N ASP A 349 -35.34 2.76 -4.56
CA ASP A 349 -35.82 2.96 -3.19
C ASP A 349 -36.28 1.67 -2.48
N ARG A 350 -35.89 0.51 -3.04
CA ARG A 350 -36.36 -0.85 -2.67
C ARG A 350 -37.76 -1.21 -3.17
N GLY A 351 -38.47 -0.32 -3.84
CA GLY A 351 -39.73 -0.60 -4.54
C GLY A 351 -39.61 -0.39 -6.05
N GLU A 352 -39.26 0.82 -6.47
CA GLU A 352 -39.23 1.22 -7.89
C GLU A 352 -37.98 2.01 -8.27
N CYS A 353 -37.71 2.10 -9.58
CA CYS A 353 -36.69 3.01 -10.08
C CYS A 353 -37.24 4.43 -10.12
N LEU A 354 -36.58 5.34 -9.43
CA LEU A 354 -37.03 6.70 -9.24
C LEU A 354 -36.75 7.56 -10.48
N ARG A 355 -37.64 8.53 -10.71
CA ARG A 355 -37.44 9.63 -11.66
C ARG A 355 -37.03 10.94 -10.99
N THR A 356 -36.90 10.94 -9.67
CA THR A 356 -36.67 12.14 -8.86
C THR A 356 -35.31 12.74 -9.15
N VAL A 357 -35.22 14.06 -9.09
CA VAL A 357 -33.99 14.81 -9.25
C VAL A 357 -33.91 15.81 -8.12
N GLU A 358 -32.80 15.78 -7.38
CA GLU A 358 -32.54 16.66 -6.25
C GLU A 358 -31.21 17.35 -6.48
N ASP A 359 -31.19 18.66 -6.26
CA ASP A 359 -30.02 19.52 -6.43
C ASP A 359 -29.61 20.10 -5.09
N TYR A 360 -28.37 19.85 -4.69
CA TYR A 360 -27.83 20.27 -3.41
C TYR A 360 -26.92 21.48 -3.57
N ASN A 361 -27.35 22.60 -3.00
CA ASN A 361 -26.59 23.84 -2.94
C ASN A 361 -25.63 23.79 -1.74
N LEU A 362 -24.32 23.83 -2.02
CA LEU A 362 -23.24 23.79 -1.03
C LEU A 362 -23.21 25.05 -0.14
N ASP A 363 -23.52 26.23 -0.69
CA ASP A 363 -23.48 27.50 0.04
C ASP A 363 -24.62 27.63 1.05
N MET A 364 -25.80 27.11 0.68
CA MET A 364 -27.02 27.19 1.49
C MET A 364 -27.23 25.96 2.37
N ASN A 365 -26.49 24.87 2.15
CA ASN A 365 -26.69 23.58 2.80
C ASN A 365 -28.15 23.09 2.69
N THR A 366 -28.72 23.15 1.49
CA THR A 366 -30.13 22.78 1.23
C THR A 366 -30.31 21.96 -0.03
N TRP A 367 -31.19 20.97 0.02
CA TRP A 367 -31.68 20.25 -1.15
C TRP A 367 -32.87 20.99 -1.77
N THR A 368 -32.89 21.05 -3.10
CA THR A 368 -34.00 21.56 -3.88
C THR A 368 -34.47 20.48 -4.86
N THR A 369 -35.78 20.27 -4.94
CA THR A 369 -36.34 19.34 -5.93
C THR A 369 -36.32 19.98 -7.31
N GLN A 370 -35.74 19.27 -8.28
CA GLN A 370 -35.71 19.67 -9.68
C GLN A 370 -36.76 18.89 -10.49
N PRO A 371 -37.06 19.33 -11.72
CA PRO A 371 -37.95 18.61 -12.62
C PRO A 371 -37.54 17.13 -12.76
N PRO A 372 -38.49 16.19 -12.63
CA PRO A 372 -38.18 14.77 -12.69
C PRO A 372 -37.79 14.35 -14.11
N MET A 373 -36.98 13.29 -14.20
CA MET A 373 -36.68 12.61 -15.46
C MET A 373 -37.97 12.03 -16.09
N ARG A 374 -37.94 11.77 -17.39
CA ARG A 374 -39.11 11.20 -18.10
C ARG A 374 -39.28 9.71 -17.80
N GLN A 375 -38.18 9.00 -17.58
CA GLN A 375 -38.19 7.59 -17.19
C GLN A 375 -37.53 7.41 -15.82
N GLY A 376 -38.06 6.50 -15.00
CA GLY A 376 -37.41 6.06 -13.77
C GLY A 376 -36.15 5.27 -14.11
N ARG A 377 -35.02 5.59 -13.46
CA ARG A 377 -33.70 5.04 -13.81
C ARG A 377 -32.92 4.73 -12.55
N GLY A 378 -32.42 3.50 -12.43
CA GLY A 378 -31.38 3.11 -11.48
C GLY A 378 -30.17 2.52 -12.19
N ARG A 379 -29.01 2.47 -11.53
CA ARG A 379 -27.75 1.87 -12.05
C ARG A 379 -27.33 2.45 -13.42
N PHE A 380 -27.54 3.74 -13.59
CA PHE A 380 -27.24 4.50 -14.80
C PHE A 380 -26.08 5.47 -14.54
N ASP A 381 -25.50 6.01 -15.62
CA ASP A 381 -24.44 7.01 -15.50
C ASP A 381 -24.98 8.43 -15.69
N LEU A 382 -24.49 9.38 -14.88
CA LEU A 382 -24.84 10.79 -14.99
C LEU A 382 -23.58 11.59 -15.29
N THR A 383 -23.55 12.25 -16.44
CA THR A 383 -22.41 13.09 -16.84
C THR A 383 -22.88 14.50 -17.16
N VAL A 384 -22.12 15.51 -16.70
CA VAL A 384 -22.38 16.90 -17.02
C VAL A 384 -21.42 17.35 -18.12
N LEU A 385 -21.96 17.82 -19.24
CA LEU A 385 -21.21 18.27 -20.41
C LEU A 385 -21.80 19.58 -20.93
N ASN A 386 -20.96 20.60 -21.12
CA ASN A 386 -21.36 21.92 -21.64
C ASN A 386 -22.58 22.53 -20.93
N GLY A 387 -22.65 22.41 -19.60
CA GLY A 387 -23.76 22.95 -18.79
C GLY A 387 -25.07 22.18 -18.92
N LYS A 388 -25.06 20.96 -19.47
CA LYS A 388 -26.21 20.06 -19.57
C LYS A 388 -25.91 18.73 -18.86
N ALA A 389 -26.88 18.18 -18.14
CA ALA A 389 -26.71 16.90 -17.45
C ALA A 389 -27.32 15.76 -18.29
N TYR A 390 -26.55 14.71 -18.57
CA TYR A 390 -26.94 13.58 -19.39
C TYR A 390 -27.09 12.34 -18.52
N ALA A 391 -28.30 11.77 -18.48
CA ALA A 391 -28.60 10.49 -17.86
C ALA A 391 -28.57 9.39 -18.92
N VAL A 392 -27.60 8.49 -18.82
CA VAL A 392 -27.26 7.53 -19.88
C VAL A 392 -27.54 6.10 -19.43
N GLY A 393 -28.45 5.41 -20.12
CA GLY A 393 -28.76 4.00 -19.89
C GLY A 393 -29.44 3.71 -18.56
N GLY A 394 -29.11 2.57 -17.94
CA GLY A 394 -29.64 2.13 -16.64
C GLY A 394 -30.66 1.01 -16.73
N CYS A 395 -31.46 0.88 -15.67
CA CYS A 395 -32.66 0.05 -15.64
C CYS A 395 -33.87 0.82 -15.10
N ASP A 396 -35.06 0.54 -15.63
CA ASP A 396 -36.33 1.09 -15.12
C ASP A 396 -37.03 0.17 -14.10
N GLY A 397 -36.34 -0.86 -13.63
CA GLY A 397 -36.86 -1.88 -12.73
C GLY A 397 -37.42 -3.12 -13.47
N SER A 398 -37.71 -3.01 -14.77
CA SER A 398 -38.19 -4.13 -15.60
C SER A 398 -37.22 -4.51 -16.71
N LYS A 399 -36.54 -3.53 -17.31
CA LYS A 399 -35.60 -3.74 -18.41
C LYS A 399 -34.39 -2.82 -18.32
N GLU A 400 -33.34 -3.19 -19.02
CA GLU A 400 -32.22 -2.31 -19.29
C GLU A 400 -32.60 -1.24 -20.31
N LEU A 401 -32.00 -0.07 -20.16
CA LEU A 401 -32.32 1.11 -20.95
C LEU A 401 -31.18 1.42 -21.91
N SER A 402 -31.53 1.64 -23.17
CA SER A 402 -30.69 2.33 -24.15
C SER A 402 -31.02 3.82 -24.24
N SER A 403 -32.10 4.27 -23.59
CA SER A 403 -32.55 5.65 -23.65
C SER A 403 -31.56 6.58 -22.94
N VAL A 404 -31.35 7.76 -23.53
CA VAL A 404 -30.52 8.83 -22.95
C VAL A 404 -31.37 10.08 -22.83
N GLU A 405 -31.32 10.72 -21.66
CA GLU A 405 -32.02 11.97 -21.39
C GLU A 405 -31.04 13.09 -21.07
N VAL A 406 -31.34 14.30 -21.52
CA VAL A 406 -30.57 15.51 -21.20
C VAL A 406 -31.44 16.51 -20.44
N PHE A 407 -30.88 17.06 -19.38
CA PHE A 407 -31.43 18.16 -18.60
C PHE A 407 -30.80 19.48 -19.04
N GLU A 408 -31.65 20.45 -19.36
CA GLU A 408 -31.24 21.82 -19.65
C GLU A 408 -31.80 22.77 -18.59
N GLU A 409 -30.92 23.50 -17.92
CA GLU A 409 -31.29 24.44 -16.85
C GLU A 409 -32.21 25.56 -17.35
N ASN A 410 -31.96 26.10 -18.55
CA ASN A 410 -32.75 27.19 -19.13
C ASN A 410 -34.22 26.82 -19.39
N SER A 411 -34.47 25.55 -19.72
CA SER A 411 -35.83 25.07 -20.02
C SER A 411 -36.46 24.31 -18.86
N LYS A 412 -35.69 24.03 -17.79
CA LYS A 412 -36.09 23.21 -16.65
C LYS A 412 -36.81 21.93 -17.10
N LYS A 413 -36.26 21.26 -18.11
CA LYS A 413 -36.89 20.10 -18.72
C LYS A 413 -35.88 19.03 -19.11
N TRP A 414 -36.28 17.78 -18.90
CA TRP A 414 -35.61 16.61 -19.46
C TRP A 414 -36.14 16.32 -20.86
N SER A 415 -35.22 16.13 -21.81
CA SER A 415 -35.53 15.78 -23.19
C SER A 415 -34.77 14.52 -23.62
N SER A 416 -35.37 13.71 -24.50
CA SER A 416 -34.71 12.51 -25.02
C SER A 416 -33.70 12.91 -26.08
N VAL A 417 -32.51 12.30 -26.03
CA VAL A 417 -31.49 12.43 -27.09
C VAL A 417 -31.26 11.07 -27.75
N ALA A 418 -30.28 11.01 -28.66
CA ALA A 418 -29.93 9.78 -29.37
C ALA A 418 -29.70 8.63 -28.37
N PRO A 419 -30.39 7.49 -28.55
CA PRO A 419 -30.23 6.34 -27.67
C PRO A 419 -28.88 5.66 -27.90
N LEU A 420 -28.44 4.89 -26.91
CA LEU A 420 -27.31 3.98 -27.04
C LEU A 420 -27.62 2.87 -28.06
N PRO A 421 -26.61 2.37 -28.79
CA PRO A 421 -26.79 1.25 -29.72
C PRO A 421 -27.16 -0.06 -29.02
N LEU A 422 -26.82 -0.20 -27.74
CA LEU A 422 -27.18 -1.35 -26.90
C LEU A 422 -27.58 -0.85 -25.51
N ALA A 423 -28.65 -1.40 -24.96
CA ALA A 423 -29.07 -1.16 -23.59
C ALA A 423 -27.99 -1.65 -22.62
N ARG A 424 -27.77 -0.91 -21.52
CA ARG A 424 -26.75 -1.26 -20.52
C ARG A 424 -27.19 -0.83 -19.12
N SER A 425 -26.91 -1.66 -18.12
CA SER A 425 -27.09 -1.35 -16.69
C SER A 425 -25.85 -1.77 -15.89
N ASN A 426 -25.61 -1.14 -14.72
CA ASN A 426 -24.40 -1.28 -13.89
C ASN A 426 -23.10 -0.82 -14.58
N THR A 427 -22.70 0.42 -14.30
CA THR A 427 -21.37 0.92 -14.67
C THR A 427 -20.43 0.90 -13.45
N GLY A 428 -19.39 0.07 -13.55
CA GLY A 428 -18.13 0.34 -12.88
C GLY A 428 -17.47 1.55 -13.53
N GLU A 429 -16.79 2.35 -12.71
CA GLU A 429 -15.92 3.48 -12.99
C GLU A 429 -15.28 3.49 -14.41
N ALA A 430 -16.01 3.92 -15.43
CA ALA A 430 -15.51 3.93 -16.81
C ALA A 430 -16.25 4.94 -17.71
N THR A 431 -16.21 6.22 -17.33
CA THR A 431 -16.49 7.32 -18.28
C THR A 431 -15.48 8.44 -18.06
N LYS A 432 -14.22 8.22 -18.49
CA LYS A 432 -13.16 9.26 -18.40
C LYS A 432 -12.93 10.04 -19.70
N TYR A 433 -13.51 9.65 -20.84
CA TYR A 433 -13.31 10.41 -22.09
C TYR A 433 -14.56 10.44 -22.97
N ILE A 434 -15.21 11.62 -23.00
CA ILE A 434 -16.11 12.02 -24.09
C ILE A 434 -15.25 12.80 -25.09
N MET A 435 -14.94 12.19 -26.24
CA MET A 435 -14.29 12.89 -27.34
C MET A 435 -15.36 13.63 -28.15
N LEU A 436 -15.24 14.96 -28.22
CA LEU A 436 -16.11 15.82 -29.04
C LEU A 436 -15.63 15.82 -30.50
N SER A 437 -16.44 15.27 -31.40
CA SER A 437 -16.48 15.74 -32.80
C SER A 437 -17.73 16.59 -32.96
N SER A 438 -17.65 17.70 -33.71
CA SER A 438 -18.65 18.78 -33.77
C SER A 438 -20.07 18.39 -34.23
N THR A 439 -20.34 17.10 -34.43
CA THR A 439 -21.65 16.57 -34.80
C THR A 439 -22.04 15.25 -34.12
N HIS A 440 -21.17 14.60 -33.33
CA HIS A 440 -21.44 13.26 -32.78
C HIS A 440 -20.82 13.04 -31.38
N LEU A 441 -21.61 12.53 -30.43
CA LEU A 441 -21.12 12.00 -29.14
C LEU A 441 -20.57 10.58 -29.36
N PHE A 442 -19.27 10.36 -29.14
CA PHE A 442 -18.68 9.02 -29.14
C PHE A 442 -18.45 8.53 -27.72
N PHE A 443 -19.04 7.37 -27.38
CA PHE A 443 -18.79 6.65 -26.14
C PHE A 443 -17.74 5.55 -26.40
N CYS A 444 -16.48 5.78 -26.01
CA CYS A 444 -15.45 4.75 -26.06
C CYS A 444 -15.44 3.92 -24.77
N CYS A 445 -15.65 2.61 -24.87
CA CYS A 445 -15.36 1.66 -23.80
C CYS A 445 -13.98 1.02 -24.06
N PHE A 446 -13.04 1.17 -23.13
CA PHE A 446 -11.84 0.33 -23.09
C PHE A 446 -12.22 -1.02 -22.47
N ALA A 447 -12.48 -2.02 -23.32
CA ALA A 447 -12.23 -3.41 -22.96
C ALA A 447 -10.85 -3.75 -23.54
N GLY A 448 -9.94 -4.25 -22.71
CA GLY A 448 -8.55 -4.47 -23.09
C GLY A 448 -8.39 -5.38 -24.31
N GLU A 449 -7.98 -4.80 -25.43
CA GLU A 449 -7.29 -5.45 -26.55
C GLU A 449 -6.25 -4.48 -27.12
N PRO A 450 -5.14 -4.98 -27.70
CA PRO A 450 -3.97 -4.17 -28.03
C PRO A 450 -4.21 -3.26 -29.24
N GLU A 451 -3.54 -2.11 -29.21
CA GLU A 451 -3.53 -1.05 -30.22
C GLU A 451 -3.63 -1.56 -31.66
N LYS A 452 -4.68 -1.13 -32.36
CA LYS A 452 -4.64 -0.96 -33.81
C LYS A 452 -4.84 0.51 -34.14
N SER A 453 -3.80 1.10 -34.71
CA SER A 453 -3.81 2.39 -35.36
C SER A 453 -4.91 2.47 -36.40
N PHE A 454 -5.70 3.54 -36.36
CA PHE A 454 -6.54 3.96 -37.47
C PHE A 454 -6.12 5.37 -37.88
N GLN A 455 -5.69 5.50 -39.13
CA GLN A 455 -5.47 6.76 -39.82
C GLN A 455 -6.80 7.25 -40.41
N GLU A 456 -6.99 8.56 -40.24
CA GLU A 456 -7.91 9.54 -40.86
C GLU A 456 -9.41 9.20 -40.99
#